data_AF-A0A8S0WQF5-F1
#
_entry.id   AF-A0A8S0WQF5-F1
#
_cell.length_a   1.000
_cell.length_b   1.000
_cell.length_c   1.000
_cell.angle_alpha   90.00
_cell.angle_beta   90.00
_cell.angle_gamma   90.00
#
_symmetry.space_group_name_H-M   'P 1'
#
loop_
_entity.id
_entity.type
_entity.pdbx_description
1 polymer ?
#
loop_
_entity_poly.entity_id
_entity_poly.type
_entity_poly.pdbx_seq_one_letter_code
_entity_poly.pdbx_strand_id
1 'polypeptide(L)'
;MASSRSEDAVYSGYLMAVDDFKTFFATVEPSFAGRPFDDHVFGYDSWRRRLPKADRARVPRLRLVPLPDIPAFCMPTDDMVDKAFLPTRYVRYTSKKQLRHNEKNRHLWEENEKDRAKLEEFSRFIASLGGNVDVTTVAGFGCLKDTHPDFTPGF
;
A
#
# COMPACT_ATOMS: atom_id res chain seq x y z
N MET A 1 16.27 -23.43 24.27
CA MET A 1 15.50 -22.16 24.13
C MET A 1 16.07 -21.39 22.95
N ALA A 2 15.42 -21.45 21.78
CA ALA A 2 15.82 -20.65 20.64
C ALA A 2 15.14 -19.28 20.76
N SER A 3 15.94 -18.22 20.91
CA SER A 3 15.44 -16.84 20.81
C SER A 3 14.97 -16.62 19.37
N SER A 4 13.65 -16.54 19.16
CA SER A 4 13.08 -16.13 17.89
C SER A 4 13.40 -14.64 17.68
N ARG A 5 14.48 -14.34 16.96
CA ARG A 5 14.72 -12.97 16.48
C ARG A 5 13.55 -12.62 15.55
N SER A 6 12.73 -11.66 15.95
CA SER A 6 11.71 -11.09 15.08
C SER A 6 12.39 -10.56 13.82
N GLU A 7 12.12 -11.18 12.67
CA GLU A 7 12.56 -10.64 11.39
C GLU A 7 11.66 -9.43 11.09
N ASP A 8 12.20 -8.24 11.29
CA ASP A 8 11.52 -7.02 10.88
C ASP A 8 11.55 -6.91 9.34
N ALA A 9 10.56 -6.23 8.77
CA ALA A 9 10.50 -5.99 7.35
C ALA A 9 10.00 -4.60 6.99
N VAL A 10 10.19 -4.26 5.73
CA VAL A 10 9.70 -3.02 5.12
C VAL A 10 8.96 -3.39 3.86
N TYR A 11 7.79 -2.79 3.66
CA TYR A 11 7.24 -2.70 2.32
C TYR A 11 7.83 -1.49 1.63
N SER A 12 8.17 -1.64 0.36
CA SER A 12 8.33 -0.48 -0.50
C SER A 12 7.31 -0.53 -1.63
N GLY A 13 6.97 0.64 -2.13
CA GLY A 13 5.92 0.78 -3.13
C GLY A 13 5.52 2.23 -3.33
N TYR A 14 4.35 2.40 -3.90
CA TYR A 14 3.88 3.67 -4.40
C TYR A 14 2.98 4.37 -3.40
N LEU A 15 3.21 5.66 -3.22
CA LEU A 15 2.40 6.53 -2.39
C LEU A 15 1.38 7.25 -3.26
N MET A 16 0.15 7.37 -2.78
CA MET A 16 -0.95 8.04 -3.49
C MET A 16 -1.65 8.96 -2.50
N ALA A 17 -2.02 10.18 -2.94
CA ALA A 17 -2.81 11.06 -2.09
C ALA A 17 -4.17 10.42 -1.80
N VAL A 18 -4.75 10.75 -0.65
CA VAL A 18 -6.06 10.21 -0.24
C VAL A 18 -7.14 10.50 -1.29
N ASP A 19 -7.19 11.73 -1.81
CA ASP A 19 -8.18 12.12 -2.82
C ASP A 19 -7.96 11.43 -4.17
N ASP A 20 -6.70 11.22 -4.57
CA ASP A 20 -6.37 10.46 -5.78
C ASP A 20 -6.81 9.00 -5.65
N PHE A 21 -6.61 8.40 -4.48
CA PHE A 21 -7.06 7.04 -4.21
C PHE A 21 -8.58 6.94 -4.24
N LYS A 22 -9.30 7.88 -3.63
CA LYS A 22 -10.77 7.93 -3.65
C LYS A 22 -11.28 8.06 -5.08
N THR A 23 -10.69 8.98 -5.85
CA THR A 23 -11.03 9.21 -7.26
C THR A 23 -10.80 7.96 -8.09
N PHE A 24 -9.62 7.34 -7.98
CA PHE A 24 -9.31 6.09 -8.65
C PHE A 24 -10.33 5.00 -8.28
N PHE A 25 -10.55 4.75 -6.98
CA PHE A 25 -11.38 3.62 -6.59
C PHE A 25 -12.85 3.82 -7.03
N ALA A 26 -13.34 5.06 -7.04
CA ALA A 26 -14.64 5.40 -7.60
C ALA A 26 -14.74 5.13 -9.12
N THR A 27 -13.64 5.09 -9.87
CA THR A 27 -13.68 4.65 -11.28
C THR A 27 -13.93 3.15 -11.42
N VAL A 28 -13.47 2.35 -10.44
CA VAL A 28 -13.62 0.88 -10.43
C VAL A 28 -14.95 0.47 -9.83
N GLU A 29 -15.38 1.15 -8.77
CA GLU A 29 -16.62 0.90 -8.03
C GLU A 29 -17.39 2.24 -7.90
N PRO A 30 -18.15 2.66 -8.93
CA PRO A 30 -18.82 3.97 -8.96
C PRO A 30 -19.76 4.26 -7.80
N SER A 31 -20.26 3.24 -7.10
CA SER A 31 -21.07 3.41 -5.89
C SER A 31 -20.32 4.06 -4.73
N PHE A 32 -18.99 4.18 -4.81
CA PHE A 32 -18.14 4.84 -3.82
C PHE A 32 -17.89 6.32 -4.10
N ALA A 33 -18.32 6.86 -5.24
CA ALA A 33 -18.18 8.27 -5.54
C ALA A 33 -18.81 9.16 -4.43
N GLY A 34 -18.03 10.10 -3.90
CA GLY A 34 -18.47 11.03 -2.86
C GLY A 34 -18.57 10.44 -1.45
N ARG A 35 -18.18 9.18 -1.23
CA ARG A 35 -18.16 8.58 0.10
C ARG A 35 -16.97 9.04 0.96
N PRO A 36 -17.07 8.92 2.29
CA PRO A 36 -15.94 9.11 3.21
C PRO A 36 -14.75 8.17 2.90
N PHE A 37 -13.54 8.53 3.34
CA PHE A 37 -12.34 7.73 3.02
C PHE A 37 -12.34 6.33 3.64
N ASP A 38 -12.84 6.16 4.86
CA ASP A 38 -12.94 4.85 5.52
C ASP A 38 -13.76 3.87 4.68
N ASP A 39 -14.90 4.32 4.14
CA ASP A 39 -15.71 3.55 3.18
C ASP A 39 -14.88 3.08 1.98
N HIS A 40 -14.00 3.93 1.43
CA HIS A 40 -13.12 3.54 0.32
C HIS A 40 -12.08 2.49 0.74
N VAL A 41 -11.54 2.58 1.96
CA VAL A 41 -10.59 1.59 2.50
C VAL A 41 -11.25 0.21 2.61
N PHE A 42 -12.43 0.14 3.25
CA PHE A 42 -13.18 -1.13 3.36
C PHE A 42 -13.66 -1.63 1.99
N GLY A 43 -14.15 -0.72 1.16
CA GLY A 43 -14.62 -0.99 -0.19
C GLY A 43 -13.53 -1.64 -1.04
N TYR A 44 -12.32 -1.07 -1.02
CA TYR A 44 -11.19 -1.58 -1.78
C TYR A 44 -10.77 -2.98 -1.34
N ASP A 45 -10.62 -3.21 -0.03
CA ASP A 45 -10.23 -4.54 0.46
C ASP A 45 -11.33 -5.58 0.20
N SER A 46 -12.60 -5.21 0.35
CA SER A 46 -13.74 -6.07 0.01
C SER A 46 -13.81 -6.39 -1.48
N TRP A 47 -13.71 -5.38 -2.35
CA TRP A 47 -13.64 -5.54 -3.80
C TRP A 47 -12.47 -6.45 -4.21
N ARG A 48 -11.26 -6.19 -3.70
CA ARG A 48 -10.08 -7.02 -3.95
C ARG A 48 -10.29 -8.47 -3.53
N ARG A 49 -10.95 -8.74 -2.40
CA ARG A 49 -11.26 -10.11 -1.94
C ARG A 49 -12.30 -10.81 -2.83
N ARG A 50 -13.17 -10.07 -3.52
CA ARG A 50 -14.16 -10.62 -4.45
C ARG A 50 -13.57 -10.99 -5.81
N LEU A 51 -12.40 -10.46 -6.18
CA LEU A 51 -11.73 -10.83 -7.43
C LEU A 51 -11.38 -12.33 -7.50
N PRO A 52 -11.30 -12.93 -8.71
CA PRO A 52 -10.73 -14.25 -8.89
C PRO A 52 -9.32 -14.35 -8.31
N LYS A 53 -8.94 -15.54 -7.82
CA LYS A 53 -7.64 -15.73 -7.12
C LYS A 53 -6.44 -15.29 -7.97
N ALA A 54 -6.48 -15.52 -9.28
CA ALA A 54 -5.43 -15.11 -10.21
C ALA A 54 -5.29 -13.58 -10.29
N ASP A 55 -6.41 -12.86 -10.26
CA ASP A 55 -6.43 -11.40 -10.38
C ASP A 55 -6.07 -10.69 -9.07
N ARG A 56 -6.34 -11.32 -7.91
CA ARG A 56 -5.94 -10.79 -6.59
C ARG A 56 -4.44 -10.53 -6.47
N ALA A 57 -3.61 -11.21 -7.25
CA ALA A 57 -2.16 -11.02 -7.25
C ALA A 57 -1.73 -9.75 -8.01
N ARG A 58 -2.58 -9.27 -8.92
CA ARG A 58 -2.36 -8.09 -9.77
C ARG A 58 -2.75 -6.79 -9.08
N VAL A 59 -3.44 -6.91 -7.94
CA VAL A 59 -3.94 -5.79 -7.14
C VAL A 59 -3.22 -5.77 -5.79
N PRO A 60 -2.44 -4.72 -5.49
CA PRO A 60 -1.72 -4.62 -4.22
C PRO A 60 -2.69 -4.55 -3.03
N ARG A 61 -2.23 -4.96 -1.85
CA ARG A 61 -3.00 -4.72 -0.62
C ARG A 61 -2.80 -3.28 -0.20
N LEU A 62 -3.87 -2.52 -0.02
CA LEU A 62 -3.80 -1.16 0.49
C LEU A 62 -3.18 -1.16 1.90
N ARG A 63 -2.22 -0.26 2.12
CA ARG A 63 -1.74 0.16 3.44
C ARG A 63 -1.98 1.66 3.55
N LEU A 64 -1.98 2.16 4.78
CA LEU A 64 -2.22 3.56 5.08
C LEU A 64 -1.00 4.13 5.79
N VAL A 65 -0.61 5.35 5.39
CA VAL A 65 0.40 6.14 6.08
C VAL A 65 -0.35 7.13 6.97
N PRO A 66 -0.36 6.91 8.31
CA PRO A 66 -1.03 7.83 9.21
C PRO A 66 -0.30 9.18 9.25
N LEU A 67 -1.05 10.24 9.55
CA LEU A 67 -0.46 11.51 9.95
C LEU A 67 0.33 11.35 11.26
N PRO A 68 1.31 12.24 11.53
CA PRO A 68 2.02 12.25 12.80
C PRO A 68 1.05 12.27 13.98
N ASP A 69 1.40 11.54 15.05
CA ASP A 69 0.66 11.51 16.32
C ASP A 69 -0.75 10.87 16.30
N ILE A 70 -1.15 10.27 15.18
CA ILE A 70 -2.41 9.49 15.10
C ILE A 70 -2.21 8.08 15.67
N PRO A 71 -3.05 7.62 16.62
CA PRO A 71 -3.00 6.25 17.15
C PRO A 71 -3.36 5.21 16.08
N ALA A 72 -2.64 4.09 16.06
CA ALA A 72 -2.83 3.02 15.08
C ALA A 72 -4.18 2.26 15.15
N PHE A 73 -5.01 2.50 16.17
CA PHE A 73 -6.23 1.72 16.45
C PHE A 73 -7.53 2.46 16.12
N CYS A 74 -7.45 3.63 15.48
CA CYS A 74 -8.63 4.38 15.07
C CYS A 74 -9.05 4.02 13.63
N MET A 75 -10.34 4.16 13.34
CA MET A 75 -10.86 4.07 11.98
C MET A 75 -10.22 5.16 11.13
N PRO A 76 -9.66 4.85 9.94
CA PRO A 76 -8.91 5.82 9.17
C PRO A 76 -9.85 6.83 8.50
N THR A 77 -9.84 8.06 8.96
CA THR A 77 -10.56 9.18 8.32
C THR A 77 -9.63 10.01 7.45
N ASP A 78 -10.21 10.87 6.60
CA ASP A 78 -9.47 11.76 5.69
C ASP A 78 -8.45 12.66 6.45
N ASP A 79 -8.74 13.05 7.69
CA ASP A 79 -7.90 13.88 8.56
C ASP A 79 -6.89 13.09 9.41
N MET A 80 -6.84 11.77 9.26
CA MET A 80 -5.93 10.88 9.99
C MET A 80 -4.86 10.25 9.10
N VAL A 81 -5.04 10.28 7.77
CA VAL A 81 -4.18 9.58 6.82
C VAL A 81 -3.53 10.58 5.88
N ASP A 82 -2.20 10.57 5.84
CA ASP A 82 -1.42 11.38 4.92
C ASP A 82 -1.53 10.81 3.50
N LYS A 83 -1.29 9.49 3.35
CA LYS A 83 -1.22 8.84 2.05
C LYS A 83 -1.76 7.41 2.07
N ALA A 84 -2.38 7.02 0.98
CA ALA A 84 -2.56 5.61 0.62
C ALA A 84 -1.22 5.03 0.13
N PHE A 85 -0.95 3.78 0.45
CA PHE A 85 0.28 3.09 0.08
C PHE A 85 -0.01 1.76 -0.61
N LEU A 86 0.53 1.61 -1.81
CA LEU A 86 0.40 0.44 -2.69
C LEU A 86 1.74 -0.32 -2.72
N PRO A 87 1.93 -1.32 -1.82
CA PRO A 87 3.18 -2.06 -1.72
C PRO A 87 3.45 -2.88 -2.97
N THR A 88 4.67 -2.80 -3.49
CA THR A 88 5.15 -3.63 -4.60
C THR A 88 6.19 -4.64 -4.16
N ARG A 89 6.92 -4.37 -3.07
CA ARG A 89 7.95 -5.27 -2.54
C ARG A 89 7.88 -5.38 -1.03
N TYR A 90 8.34 -6.52 -0.54
CA TYR A 90 8.52 -6.81 0.88
C TYR A 90 9.99 -7.18 1.08
N VAL A 91 10.70 -6.43 1.90
CA VAL A 91 12.14 -6.59 2.12
C VAL A 91 12.40 -6.81 3.60
N ARG A 92 12.92 -7.99 3.94
CA ARG A 92 13.36 -8.32 5.29
C ARG A 92 14.66 -7.58 5.60
N TYR A 93 14.80 -7.15 6.85
CA TYR A 93 16.04 -6.56 7.34
C TYR A 93 16.41 -7.14 8.70
N THR A 94 17.72 -7.27 8.94
CA THR A 94 18.28 -7.83 10.17
C THR A 94 18.79 -6.75 11.13
N SER A 95 18.92 -5.51 10.65
CA SER A 95 19.33 -4.38 11.48
C SER A 95 18.66 -3.08 11.05
N LYS A 96 18.26 -2.25 12.03
CA LYS A 96 17.78 -0.87 11.79
C LYS A 96 18.78 -0.02 11.00
N LYS A 97 20.07 -0.37 10.99
CA LYS A 97 21.09 0.30 10.14
C LYS A 97 20.80 0.14 8.63
N GLN A 98 20.09 -0.91 8.22
CA GLN A 98 19.67 -1.12 6.83
C GLN A 98 18.53 -0.19 6.42
N LEU A 99 17.83 0.44 7.38
CA LEU A 99 16.78 1.42 7.10
C LEU A 99 17.33 2.83 6.87
N ARG A 100 18.65 3.03 6.98
CA ARG A 100 19.25 4.34 6.72
C ARG A 100 19.19 4.65 5.24
N HIS A 101 18.74 5.86 4.91
CA HIS A 101 18.78 6.40 3.56
C HIS A 101 20.23 6.65 3.14
N ASN A 102 20.82 5.68 2.45
CA ASN A 102 22.18 5.74 1.94
C ASN A 102 22.30 4.84 0.70
N GLU A 103 23.40 4.99 -0.02
CA GLU A 103 23.63 4.30 -1.28
C GLU A 103 23.59 2.76 -1.18
N LYS A 104 24.05 2.18 -0.06
CA LYS A 104 24.04 0.72 0.15
C LYS A 104 22.61 0.16 0.32
N ASN A 105 21.72 0.97 0.88
CA ASN A 105 20.33 0.60 1.14
C ASN A 105 19.35 1.22 0.13
N ARG A 106 19.87 1.83 -0.94
CA ARG A 106 19.10 2.54 -1.96
C ARG A 106 18.00 1.69 -2.58
N HIS A 107 18.28 0.39 -2.74
CA HIS A 107 17.32 -0.62 -3.21
C HIS A 107 16.05 -0.75 -2.34
N LEU A 108 16.02 -0.18 -1.14
CA LEU A 108 14.82 -0.10 -0.30
C LEU A 108 13.99 1.13 -0.62
N TRP A 109 14.59 2.26 -0.99
CA TRP A 109 13.92 3.55 -1.09
C TRP A 109 13.68 3.99 -2.53
N GLU A 110 14.39 3.40 -3.48
CA GLU A 110 14.26 3.72 -4.89
C GLU A 110 13.45 2.68 -5.65
N GLU A 111 12.66 3.17 -6.59
CA GLU A 111 11.95 2.37 -7.57
C GLU A 111 12.93 1.59 -8.45
N ASN A 112 12.65 0.32 -8.72
CA ASN A 112 13.35 -0.46 -9.74
C ASN A 112 12.40 -0.92 -10.86
N GLU A 113 12.96 -1.58 -11.86
CA GLU A 113 12.20 -2.06 -13.03
C GLU A 113 11.07 -3.03 -12.68
N LYS A 114 11.24 -3.87 -11.65
CA LYS A 114 10.17 -4.79 -11.21
C LYS A 114 9.03 -4.05 -10.52
N ASP A 115 9.33 -2.97 -9.82
CA ASP A 115 8.31 -2.12 -9.20
C ASP A 115 7.49 -1.42 -10.28
N ARG A 116 8.14 -0.85 -11.30
CA ARG A 116 7.48 -0.27 -12.48
C ARG A 116 6.59 -1.25 -13.19
N ALA A 117 7.10 -2.45 -13.48
CA ALA A 117 6.33 -3.49 -14.16
C ALA A 117 5.07 -3.90 -13.38
N LYS A 118 5.15 -3.94 -12.04
CA LYS A 118 3.98 -4.21 -11.18
C LYS A 118 2.96 -3.09 -11.23
N LEU A 119 3.41 -1.83 -11.24
CA LEU A 119 2.50 -0.69 -11.35
C LEU A 119 1.82 -0.64 -12.73
N GLU A 120 2.57 -0.92 -13.80
CA GLU A 120 2.04 -1.02 -15.16
C GLU A 120 1.06 -2.20 -15.31
N GLU A 121 1.34 -3.35 -14.68
CA GLU A 121 0.40 -4.46 -14.65
C GLU A 121 -0.88 -4.09 -13.89
N PHE A 122 -0.75 -3.46 -12.73
CA PHE A 122 -1.88 -2.97 -11.95
C PHE A 122 -2.73 -1.98 -12.75
N SER A 123 -2.10 -0.98 -13.37
CA SER A 123 -2.79 0.02 -14.21
C SER A 123 -3.52 -0.63 -15.38
N ARG A 124 -2.88 -1.55 -16.11
CA ARG A 124 -3.52 -2.31 -17.21
C ARG A 124 -4.70 -3.15 -16.72
N PHE A 125 -4.55 -3.79 -15.56
CA PHE A 125 -5.63 -4.57 -14.97
C PHE A 125 -6.83 -3.68 -14.61
N ILE A 126 -6.60 -2.53 -13.97
CA ILE A 126 -7.67 -1.58 -13.67
C ILE A 126 -8.36 -1.08 -14.96
N ALA A 127 -7.58 -0.73 -15.98
CA ALA A 127 -8.12 -0.32 -17.27
C ALA A 127 -8.99 -1.40 -17.91
N SER A 128 -8.63 -2.68 -17.77
CA SER A 128 -9.44 -3.80 -18.27
C SER A 128 -10.79 -3.96 -17.56
N LEU A 129 -10.93 -3.39 -16.36
CA LEU A 129 -12.18 -3.33 -15.61
C LEU A 129 -12.99 -2.05 -15.88
N GLY A 130 -12.54 -1.21 -16.81
CA GLY A 130 -13.16 0.09 -17.10
C GLY A 130 -12.82 1.20 -16.10
N GLY A 131 -11.92 0.93 -15.13
CA GLY A 131 -11.41 1.94 -14.23
C GLY A 131 -10.22 2.70 -14.80
N ASN A 132 -9.74 3.69 -14.07
CA ASN A 132 -8.54 4.45 -14.40
C ASN A 132 -7.70 4.68 -13.14
N VAL A 133 -6.43 4.27 -13.18
CA VAL A 133 -5.41 4.70 -12.21
C VAL A 133 -4.55 5.71 -12.95
N ASP A 134 -4.60 6.97 -12.52
CA ASP A 134 -3.60 7.91 -12.97
C ASP A 134 -2.28 7.58 -12.26
N VAL A 135 -1.44 6.86 -12.99
CA VAL A 135 -0.13 6.43 -12.51
C VAL A 135 0.83 7.61 -12.34
N THR A 136 0.52 8.75 -12.98
CA THR A 136 1.33 9.97 -12.92
C THR A 136 1.05 10.81 -11.68
N THR A 137 -0.07 10.58 -10.98
CA THR A 137 -0.40 11.23 -9.69
C THR A 137 0.09 10.47 -8.48
N VAL A 138 0.80 9.35 -8.69
CA VAL A 138 1.52 8.65 -7.62
C VAL A 138 2.54 9.62 -7.01
N ALA A 139 2.28 10.07 -5.79
CA ALA A 139 3.03 11.07 -5.02
C ALA A 139 4.50 10.69 -4.74
N GLY A 140 4.93 9.51 -5.18
CA GLY A 140 6.31 9.05 -5.17
C GLY A 140 6.44 7.57 -4.83
N PHE A 141 7.69 7.12 -4.77
CA PHE A 141 8.06 5.81 -4.27
C PHE A 141 8.59 5.93 -2.84
N GLY A 142 8.18 5.03 -1.95
CA GLY A 142 8.53 5.11 -0.53
C GLY A 142 8.55 3.76 0.17
N CYS A 143 8.78 3.82 1.48
CA CYS A 143 8.81 2.66 2.36
C CYS A 143 7.87 2.83 3.55
N LEU A 144 7.20 1.75 3.92
CA LEU A 144 6.48 1.62 5.17
C LEU A 144 7.09 0.47 5.98
N LYS A 145 7.55 0.77 7.19
CA LYS A 145 8.00 -0.27 8.12
C LYS A 145 6.80 -1.10 8.56
N ASP A 146 6.93 -2.42 8.45
CA ASP A 146 5.94 -3.37 8.95
C ASP A 146 6.57 -4.26 10.02
N THR A 147 5.86 -4.49 11.11
CA THR A 147 6.14 -5.65 11.96
C THR A 147 5.51 -6.85 11.26
N HIS A 148 6.31 -7.90 11.01
CA HIS A 148 5.90 -9.11 10.27
C HIS A 148 4.45 -9.56 10.58
N PRO A 149 3.62 -9.93 9.58
CA PRO A 149 2.19 -10.24 9.79
C PRO A 149 1.88 -11.39 10.75
N ASP A 150 2.87 -12.24 11.10
CA ASP A 150 2.75 -13.22 12.20
C ASP A 150 2.64 -12.57 13.59
N PHE A 151 2.83 -11.25 13.68
CA PHE A 151 2.62 -10.42 14.87
C PHE A 151 1.50 -9.41 14.66
N THR A 152 0.39 -9.84 14.05
CA THR A 152 -0.88 -9.17 14.33
C THR A 152 -1.19 -9.38 15.82
N PRO A 153 -1.51 -8.33 16.62
CA PRO A 153 -2.30 -8.59 17.80
C PRO A 153 -3.57 -9.28 17.29
N GLY A 154 -3.89 -10.45 17.84
CA GLY A 154 -5.15 -11.10 17.56
C GLY A 154 -6.29 -10.10 17.73
N PHE A 155 -7.28 -10.21 16.84
CA PHE A 155 -8.58 -9.58 16.97
C PHE A 155 -9.08 -9.56 18.42
#